data_AF-A0A174S1K7-F1
#
_entry.id   AF-A0A174S1K7-F1
#
_cell.length_a   1.000
_cell.length_b   1.000
_cell.length_c   1.000
_cell.angle_alpha   90.00
_cell.angle_beta   90.00
_cell.angle_gamma   90.00
#
_symmetry.space_group_name_H-M   'P 1'
#
loop_
_entity.id
_entity.type
_entity.pdbx_description
1 polymer ?
#
loop_
_entity_poly.entity_id
_entity_poly.type
_entity_poly.pdbx_seq_one_letter_code
_entity_poly.pdbx_strand_id
1 'polypeptide(L)'
;MKMKITKRQCFWSAAAVLYVLFIFSNSMKNADLSSADSGAVLRLVQQVLTAGGVDGTIITEHVIRKTAHFTEYAALGILLCLCFQTYVLPLHSRVLSQVLAGFLVPFADETIQLFVAGRSGQISDVWLDCAGVAFGTILFAAAAWIVSRTGAKKRDKKLQNSTSV
;
A
#
# COMPACT_ATOMS: atom_id res chain seq x y z
N MET A 1 27.62 -5.16 -19.67
CA MET A 1 27.49 -5.83 -18.36
C MET A 1 26.06 -6.37 -18.25
N LYS A 2 25.84 -7.70 -18.33
CA LYS A 2 24.50 -8.28 -18.19
C LYS A 2 24.15 -8.31 -16.70
N MET A 3 23.23 -7.45 -16.25
CA MET A 3 22.70 -7.55 -14.88
C MET A 3 21.90 -8.85 -14.78
N LYS A 4 22.41 -9.83 -14.04
CA LYS A 4 21.64 -11.04 -13.70
C LYS A 4 20.64 -10.66 -12.61
N ILE A 5 19.35 -10.74 -12.93
CA ILE A 5 18.27 -10.56 -11.96
C ILE A 5 18.32 -11.71 -10.94
N THR A 6 18.29 -11.37 -9.66
CA THR A 6 18.27 -12.36 -8.57
C THR A 6 16.87 -12.93 -8.37
N LYS A 7 16.75 -14.14 -7.80
CA LYS A 7 15.44 -14.75 -7.46
C LYS A 7 14.59 -13.82 -6.58
N ARG A 8 15.23 -13.10 -5.65
CA ARG A 8 14.56 -12.14 -4.76
C ARG A 8 14.00 -10.94 -5.53
N GLN A 9 14.76 -10.38 -6.47
CA GLN A 9 14.28 -9.29 -7.33
C GLN A 9 13.07 -9.75 -8.15
N CYS A 10 13.17 -10.90 -8.82
CA CYS A 10 12.06 -11.45 -9.61
C CYS A 10 10.80 -11.66 -8.77
N PHE A 11 10.94 -12.23 -7.56
CA PHE A 11 9.81 -12.45 -6.65
C PHE A 11 9.10 -11.14 -6.27
N TRP A 12 9.83 -10.13 -5.79
CA TRP A 12 9.20 -8.89 -5.33
C TRP A 12 8.66 -8.04 -6.49
N SER A 13 9.30 -8.06 -7.65
CA SER A 13 8.76 -7.42 -8.86
C SER A 13 7.50 -8.12 -9.35
N ALA A 14 7.48 -9.46 -9.38
CA ALA A 14 6.28 -10.21 -9.73
C ALA A 14 5.15 -9.94 -8.73
N ALA A 15 5.44 -9.92 -7.43
CA ALA A 15 4.47 -9.57 -6.40
C ALA A 15 3.91 -8.15 -6.60
N ALA A 16 4.76 -7.17 -6.86
CA ALA A 16 4.33 -5.79 -7.14
C ALA A 16 3.44 -5.70 -8.37
N VAL A 17 3.82 -6.36 -9.47
CA VAL A 17 3.02 -6.38 -10.71
C VAL A 17 1.68 -7.07 -10.49
N LEU A 18 1.66 -8.24 -9.86
CA LEU A 18 0.42 -8.97 -9.56
C LEU A 18 -0.51 -8.16 -8.65
N TYR A 19 0.06 -7.43 -7.69
CA TYR A 19 -0.73 -6.59 -6.80
C TYR A 19 -1.32 -5.36 -7.52
N VAL A 20 -0.59 -4.74 -8.45
CA VAL A 20 -1.13 -3.69 -9.32
C VAL A 20 -2.24 -4.24 -10.22
N LEU A 21 -2.06 -5.42 -10.80
CA LEU A 21 -3.11 -6.07 -11.59
C LEU A 21 -4.35 -6.40 -10.76
N PHE A 22 -4.17 -6.77 -9.49
CA PHE A 22 -5.26 -6.97 -8.55
C PHE A 22 -6.04 -5.67 -8.29
N ILE A 23 -5.36 -4.55 -8.03
CA ILE A 23 -5.98 -3.22 -7.87
C ILE A 23 -6.79 -2.86 -9.12
N PHE A 24 -6.17 -2.94 -10.31
CA PHE A 24 -6.84 -2.63 -11.56
C PHE A 24 -8.03 -3.55 -11.84
N SER A 25 -7.93 -4.83 -11.47
CA SER A 25 -9.06 -5.76 -11.56
C SER A 25 -10.23 -5.34 -10.66
N ASN A 26 -9.98 -4.79 -9.47
CA ASN A 26 -11.02 -4.24 -8.62
C ASN A 26 -11.64 -2.97 -9.24
N SER A 27 -10.84 -2.11 -9.85
CA SER A 27 -11.32 -0.88 -10.50
C SER A 27 -12.12 -1.11 -11.76
N MET A 28 -11.86 -2.20 -12.50
CA MET A 28 -12.68 -2.62 -13.64
C MET A 28 -14.06 -3.18 -13.24
N LYS A 29 -14.35 -3.40 -11.95
CA LYS A 29 -15.67 -3.86 -11.50
C LYS A 29 -16.70 -2.74 -11.67
N ASN A 30 -17.83 -3.09 -12.28
CA ASN A 30 -19.00 -2.21 -12.40
C ASN A 30 -19.44 -1.67 -11.02
N ALA A 31 -20.06 -0.49 -11.03
CA ALA A 31 -20.49 0.19 -9.81
C ALA A 31 -21.36 -0.70 -8.91
N ASP A 32 -22.32 -1.43 -9.47
CA ASP A 32 -23.24 -2.29 -8.70
C ASP A 32 -22.51 -3.41 -7.94
N LEU A 33 -21.53 -4.07 -8.58
CA LEU A 33 -20.73 -5.13 -7.94
C LEU A 33 -19.84 -4.55 -6.84
N SER A 34 -19.22 -3.40 -7.09
CA SER A 34 -18.40 -2.75 -6.07
C SER A 34 -19.22 -2.22 -4.89
N SER A 35 -20.46 -1.80 -5.14
CA SER A 35 -21.39 -1.37 -4.11
C SER A 35 -21.90 -2.55 -3.28
N ALA A 36 -22.13 -3.70 -3.91
CA ALA A 36 -22.41 -4.94 -3.18
C ALA A 36 -21.25 -5.35 -2.26
N ASP A 37 -20.01 -5.34 -2.77
CA ASP A 37 -18.80 -5.64 -1.98
C ASP A 37 -18.65 -4.66 -0.80
N SER A 38 -18.75 -3.36 -1.06
CA SER A 38 -18.64 -2.31 -0.04
C SER A 38 -19.78 -2.36 0.98
N GLY A 39 -21.00 -2.69 0.53
CA GLY A 39 -22.18 -2.84 1.38
C GLY A 39 -22.09 -4.04 2.32
N ALA A 40 -21.47 -5.14 1.90
CA ALA A 40 -21.20 -6.29 2.77
C ALA A 40 -20.23 -5.92 3.90
N VAL A 41 -19.13 -5.23 3.56
CA VAL A 41 -18.15 -4.73 4.54
C VAL A 41 -18.79 -3.70 5.47
N LEU A 42 -19.60 -2.77 4.93
CA LEU A 42 -20.31 -1.78 5.71
C LEU A 42 -21.19 -2.43 6.78
N ARG A 43 -21.98 -3.45 6.42
CA ARG A 43 -22.85 -4.16 7.37
C ARG A 43 -22.06 -4.78 8.51
N LEU A 44 -20.91 -5.40 8.20
CA LEU A 44 -20.04 -5.98 9.22
C LEU A 44 -19.46 -4.90 10.15
N VAL A 45 -18.98 -3.79 9.59
CA VAL A 45 -18.46 -2.66 10.38
C VAL A 45 -19.56 -2.06 11.27
N GLN A 46 -20.77 -1.88 10.74
CA GLN A 46 -21.91 -1.37 11.50
C GLN A 46 -22.29 -2.29 12.65
N GLN A 47 -22.33 -3.61 12.43
CA GLN A 47 -22.59 -4.60 13.49
C GLN A 47 -21.56 -4.52 14.61
N VAL A 48 -20.27 -4.42 14.27
CA VAL A 48 -19.19 -4.30 15.27
C VAL A 48 -19.28 -2.98 16.05
N LEU A 49 -19.56 -1.86 15.37
CA LEU A 49 -19.71 -0.55 16.01
C LEU A 49 -20.91 -0.52 16.96
N THR A 50 -22.06 -1.01 16.51
CA THR A 50 -23.27 -1.06 17.35
C THR A 50 -23.09 -1.99 18.54
N ALA A 51 -22.39 -3.13 18.38
CA ALA A 51 -22.02 -4.00 19.49
C ALA A 51 -21.06 -3.30 20.49
N GLY A 52 -20.23 -2.37 20.00
CA GLY A 52 -19.36 -1.52 20.83
C GLY A 52 -20.02 -0.26 21.39
N GLY A 53 -21.33 -0.05 21.19
CA GLY A 53 -22.07 1.12 21.69
C GLY A 53 -21.93 2.39 20.85
N VAL A 54 -21.40 2.28 19.62
CA VAL A 54 -21.28 3.39 18.67
C VAL A 54 -22.38 3.28 17.60
N ASP A 55 -23.02 4.40 17.28
CA ASP A 55 -24.01 4.44 16.20
C ASP A 55 -23.34 4.10 14.85
N GLY A 56 -23.73 2.97 14.25
CA GLY A 56 -23.17 2.51 12.98
C GLY A 56 -23.57 3.36 11.78
N THR A 57 -24.58 4.23 11.91
CA THR A 57 -25.02 5.11 10.80
C THR A 57 -24.02 6.19 10.43
N ILE A 58 -23.01 6.44 11.29
CA ILE A 58 -21.93 7.40 11.02
C ILE A 58 -21.02 6.96 9.88
N ILE A 59 -20.94 5.66 9.60
CA ILE A 59 -20.12 5.11 8.51
C ILE A 59 -21.01 4.85 7.31
N THR A 60 -20.58 5.37 6.15
CA THR A 60 -21.27 5.17 4.88
C THR A 60 -20.47 4.25 3.98
N GLU A 61 -21.14 3.65 2.98
CA GLU A 61 -20.49 2.84 1.95
C GLU A 61 -19.36 3.62 1.25
N HIS A 62 -19.58 4.92 1.03
CA HIS A 62 -18.60 5.80 0.42
C HIS A 62 -17.32 5.93 1.26
N VAL A 63 -17.44 5.98 2.59
CA VAL A 63 -16.28 5.98 3.51
C VAL A 63 -15.57 4.64 3.45
N ILE A 64 -16.30 3.52 3.55
CA ILE A 64 -15.73 2.17 3.46
C ILE A 64 -14.93 1.99 2.17
N ARG A 65 -15.51 2.38 1.03
CA ARG A 65 -14.85 2.31 -0.27
C ARG A 65 -13.57 3.14 -0.31
N LYS A 66 -13.62 4.39 0.17
CA LYS A 66 -12.43 5.27 0.22
C LYS A 66 -11.34 4.74 1.15
N THR A 67 -11.71 4.16 2.28
CA THR A 67 -10.76 3.51 3.20
C THR A 67 -10.16 2.24 2.60
N ALA A 68 -10.95 1.46 1.83
CA ALA A 68 -10.47 0.28 1.13
C ALA A 68 -9.39 0.66 0.10
N HIS A 69 -9.68 1.60 -0.81
CA HIS A 69 -8.70 2.10 -1.78
C HIS A 69 -7.44 2.64 -1.07
N PHE A 70 -7.60 3.52 -0.09
CA PHE A 70 -6.46 4.03 0.69
C PHE A 70 -5.59 2.91 1.28
N THR A 71 -6.21 1.85 1.79
CA THR A 71 -5.50 0.70 2.39
C THR A 71 -4.81 -0.15 1.32
N GLU A 72 -5.46 -0.38 0.18
CA GLU A 72 -4.85 -1.07 -0.97
C GLU A 72 -3.59 -0.34 -1.44
N TYR A 73 -3.66 0.98 -1.56
CA TYR A 73 -2.54 1.82 -1.95
C TYR A 73 -1.46 1.94 -0.86
N ALA A 74 -1.82 1.92 0.42
CA ALA A 74 -0.85 1.81 1.50
C ALA A 74 -0.05 0.51 1.43
N ALA A 75 -0.71 -0.62 1.17
CA ALA A 75 -0.04 -1.89 0.94
C ALA A 75 0.85 -1.85 -0.32
N LEU A 76 0.41 -1.19 -1.40
CA LEU A 76 1.24 -0.96 -2.59
C LEU A 76 2.52 -0.17 -2.23
N GLY A 77 2.41 0.89 -1.41
CA GLY A 77 3.57 1.67 -0.97
C GLY A 77 4.62 0.86 -0.24
N ILE A 78 4.19 -0.04 0.66
CA ILE A 78 5.06 -1.00 1.35
C ILE A 78 5.70 -1.97 0.34
N LEU A 79 4.91 -2.50 -0.58
CA LEU A 79 5.36 -3.49 -1.56
C LEU A 79 6.38 -2.91 -2.54
N LEU A 80 6.20 -1.67 -2.99
CA LEU A 80 7.17 -0.95 -3.81
C LEU A 80 8.48 -0.73 -3.06
N CYS A 81 8.43 -0.41 -1.76
CA CYS A 81 9.63 -0.32 -0.93
C CYS A 81 10.38 -1.66 -0.87
N LEU A 82 9.66 -2.76 -0.62
CA LEU A 82 10.22 -4.11 -0.61
C LEU A 82 10.85 -4.47 -1.95
N CYS A 83 10.19 -4.12 -3.06
CA CYS A 83 10.66 -4.33 -4.42
C CYS A 83 11.94 -3.55 -4.70
N PHE A 84 11.94 -2.22 -4.57
CA PHE A 84 13.09 -1.41 -4.95
C PHE A 84 14.29 -1.57 -4.01
N GLN A 85 14.10 -2.01 -2.76
CA GLN A 85 15.21 -2.40 -1.88
C GLN A 85 16.00 -3.62 -2.37
N THR A 86 15.46 -4.42 -3.28
CA THR A 86 16.19 -5.57 -3.84
C THR A 86 17.17 -5.17 -4.94
N TYR A 87 17.04 -3.96 -5.49
CA TYR A 87 17.91 -3.44 -6.53
C TYR A 87 19.02 -2.58 -5.95
N VAL A 88 20.23 -2.72 -6.49
CA VAL A 88 21.37 -1.87 -6.14
C VAL A 88 21.23 -0.56 -6.92
N LEU A 89 20.35 0.31 -6.44
CA LEU A 89 20.07 1.63 -7.01
C LEU A 89 20.60 2.73 -6.08
N PRO A 90 21.10 3.85 -6.63
CA PRO A 90 21.36 5.02 -5.81
C PRO A 90 20.04 5.54 -5.21
N LEU A 91 20.12 6.19 -4.03
CA LEU A 91 18.94 6.60 -3.27
C LEU A 91 17.96 7.44 -4.10
N HIS A 92 18.48 8.38 -4.90
CA HIS A 92 17.64 9.25 -5.74
C HIS A 92 16.83 8.46 -6.77
N SER A 93 17.42 7.47 -7.45
CA SER A 93 16.69 6.63 -8.41
C SER A 93 15.63 5.78 -7.71
N ARG A 94 15.95 5.24 -6.52
CA ARG A 94 14.97 4.47 -5.74
C ARG A 94 13.77 5.32 -5.32
N VAL A 95 14.04 6.52 -4.81
CA VAL A 95 12.98 7.46 -4.40
C VAL A 95 12.17 7.90 -5.62
N LEU A 96 12.83 8.21 -6.74
CA LEU A 96 12.14 8.59 -7.97
C LEU A 96 11.25 7.46 -8.50
N SER A 97 11.74 6.21 -8.53
CA SER A 97 10.93 5.06 -8.93
C SER A 97 9.74 4.84 -7.99
N GLN A 98 9.92 5.03 -6.67
CA GLN A 98 8.83 4.96 -5.69
C GLN A 98 7.77 6.04 -5.94
N VAL A 99 8.19 7.29 -6.14
CA VAL A 99 7.28 8.42 -6.37
C VAL A 99 6.55 8.28 -7.71
N LEU A 100 7.26 7.91 -8.77
CA LEU A 100 6.66 7.70 -10.09
C LEU A 100 5.63 6.57 -10.06
N ALA A 101 5.98 5.40 -9.52
CA ALA A 101 5.02 4.31 -9.38
C ALA A 101 3.86 4.68 -8.45
N GLY A 102 4.16 5.39 -7.36
CA GLY A 102 3.18 5.85 -6.38
C GLY A 102 2.20 6.91 -6.87
N PHE A 103 2.48 7.55 -8.00
CA PHE A 103 1.57 8.47 -8.67
C PHE A 103 0.91 7.84 -9.91
N LEU A 104 1.70 7.18 -10.76
CA LEU A 104 1.21 6.62 -12.02
C LEU A 104 0.21 5.49 -11.82
N VAL A 105 0.36 4.67 -10.76
CA VAL A 105 -0.60 3.58 -10.49
C VAL A 105 -1.97 4.14 -10.07
N PRO A 106 -2.09 5.00 -9.03
CA PRO A 106 -3.36 5.66 -8.72
C PRO A 106 -3.97 6.43 -9.89
N PHE A 107 -3.14 7.15 -10.66
CA PHE A 107 -3.61 7.91 -11.80
C PHE A 107 -4.18 7.00 -12.91
N ALA A 108 -3.49 5.89 -13.21
CA ALA A 108 -3.97 4.92 -14.18
C ALA A 108 -5.24 4.21 -13.70
N ASP A 109 -5.32 3.90 -12.41
CA ASP A 109 -6.50 3.29 -11.80
C ASP A 109 -7.75 4.15 -11.95
N GLU A 110 -7.65 5.44 -11.62
CA GLU A 110 -8.74 6.39 -11.79
C GLU A 110 -9.11 6.59 -13.27
N THR A 111 -8.10 6.54 -14.13
CA THR A 111 -8.30 6.58 -15.58
C THR A 111 -9.07 5.34 -16.07
N ILE A 112 -8.79 4.15 -15.54
CA ILE A 112 -9.55 2.93 -15.83
C ILE A 112 -10.99 3.08 -15.36
N GLN A 113 -11.21 3.62 -14.16
CA GLN A 113 -12.56 3.83 -13.61
C GLN A 113 -13.40 4.78 -14.48
N LEU A 114 -12.80 5.77 -15.14
CA LEU A 114 -13.51 6.64 -16.10
C LEU A 114 -14.14 5.86 -17.27
N PHE A 115 -13.61 4.69 -17.62
CA PHE A 115 -14.14 3.84 -18.69
C PHE A 115 -15.14 2.79 -18.20
N VAL A 116 -15.46 2.75 -16.90
CA VAL A 116 -16.38 1.78 -16.30
C VAL A 116 -17.76 2.41 -16.10
N ALA A 117 -18.81 1.70 -16.51
CA ALA A 117 -20.18 2.18 -16.39
C ALA A 117 -20.58 2.41 -14.92
N GLY A 118 -21.16 3.59 -14.63
CA GLY A 118 -21.61 3.97 -13.29
C GLY A 118 -20.49 4.44 -12.35
N ARG A 119 -19.26 4.58 -12.84
CA ARG A 119 -18.14 5.19 -12.09
C ARG A 119 -17.85 6.59 -12.61
N SER A 120 -17.34 7.44 -11.72
CA SER A 120 -16.88 8.79 -12.05
C SER A 120 -15.47 8.95 -11.53
N GLY A 121 -14.54 9.37 -12.39
CA GLY A 121 -13.20 9.71 -11.96
C GLY A 121 -13.19 11.04 -11.20
N GLN A 122 -12.61 11.07 -10.00
CA GLN A 122 -12.40 12.24 -9.18
C GLN A 122 -10.91 12.44 -8.91
N ILE A 123 -10.44 13.67 -9.17
CA ILE A 123 -9.05 14.05 -8.86
C ILE A 123 -8.77 13.89 -7.35
N SER A 124 -9.77 14.09 -6.49
CA SER A 124 -9.64 13.85 -5.05
C SER A 124 -9.32 12.39 -4.70
N ASP A 125 -9.77 11.44 -5.51
CA ASP A 125 -9.58 10.01 -5.25
C ASP A 125 -8.15 9.62 -5.63
N VAL A 126 -7.62 10.15 -6.74
CA VAL A 126 -6.18 10.07 -7.08
C VAL A 126 -5.29 10.57 -5.94
N TRP A 127 -5.61 11.73 -5.36
CA TRP A 127 -4.83 12.29 -4.25
C TRP A 127 -4.93 11.45 -2.98
N LEU A 128 -6.12 10.90 -2.69
CA LEU A 128 -6.32 10.01 -1.55
C LEU A 128 -5.47 8.74 -1.69
N ASP A 129 -5.45 8.16 -2.88
CA ASP A 129 -4.71 6.95 -3.18
C ASP A 129 -3.19 7.19 -3.18
N CYS A 130 -2.75 8.33 -3.71
CA CYS A 130 -1.36 8.79 -3.57
C CYS A 130 -0.97 8.98 -2.09
N ALA A 131 -1.88 9.51 -1.26
CA ALA A 131 -1.66 9.63 0.18
C ALA A 131 -1.57 8.25 0.85
N GLY A 132 -2.36 7.27 0.39
CA GLY A 132 -2.23 5.86 0.77
C GLY A 132 -0.83 5.32 0.50
N VAL A 133 -0.34 5.45 -0.74
CA VAL A 133 1.03 5.02 -1.10
C VAL A 133 2.09 5.69 -0.23
N ALA A 134 1.97 7.01 -0.01
CA ALA A 134 2.89 7.76 0.83
C ALA A 134 2.86 7.25 2.29
N PHE A 135 1.66 7.02 2.84
CA PHE A 135 1.48 6.47 4.19
C PHE A 135 2.16 5.10 4.34
N GLY A 136 1.93 4.18 3.40
CA GLY A 136 2.58 2.86 3.39
C GLY A 136 4.10 2.94 3.30
N THR A 137 4.61 3.85 2.46
CA THR A 137 6.05 4.10 2.31
C THR A 137 6.68 4.57 3.63
N ILE A 138 6.04 5.55 4.29
CA ILE A 138 6.50 6.09 5.58
C ILE A 138 6.44 5.02 6.66
N LEU A 139 5.35 4.26 6.73
CA LEU A 139 5.16 3.19 7.71
C LEU A 139 6.29 2.14 7.60
N PHE A 140 6.62 1.73 6.37
CA PHE A 140 7.71 0.79 6.13
C PHE A 140 9.07 1.37 6.53
N ALA A 141 9.34 2.63 6.18
CA ALA A 141 10.59 3.30 6.57
C ALA A 141 10.73 3.42 8.09
N ALA A 142 9.65 3.78 8.79
CA ALA A 142 9.61 3.86 10.25
C ALA A 142 9.88 2.49 10.89
N ALA A 143 9.22 1.43 10.40
CA ALA A 143 9.45 0.07 10.87
C ALA A 143 10.92 -0.37 10.68
N ALA A 144 11.50 -0.14 9.50
CA ALA A 144 12.90 -0.44 9.21
C ALA A 144 13.88 0.33 10.13
N TRP A 145 13.56 1.58 10.43
CA TRP A 145 14.34 2.41 11.35
C TRP A 145 14.29 1.88 12.79
N ILE A 146 13.12 1.47 13.28
CA ILE A 146 12.96 0.88 14.62
C ILE A 146 13.75 -0.43 14.73
N VAL A 147 13.67 -1.30 13.72
CA VAL A 147 14.38 -2.59 13.68
C VAL A 147 15.90 -2.40 13.63
N SER A 148 16.40 -1.45 12.85
CA SER A 148 17.84 -1.18 12.79
C SER A 148 18.40 -0.64 14.12
N ARG A 149 17.64 0.20 14.84
CA ARG A 149 18.03 0.70 16.17
C ARG A 149 18.08 -0.39 17.25
N THR A 150 17.12 -1.30 17.24
CA THR A 150 17.10 -2.43 18.20
C THR A 150 18.22 -3.43 17.91
N GLY A 151 18.53 -3.68 16.63
CA GLY A 151 19.67 -4.49 16.21
C GLY A 151 21.03 -3.91 16.62
N ALA A 152 21.23 -2.60 16.43
CA ALA A 152 22.45 -1.92 16.85
C ALA A 152 22.69 -2.03 18.37
N LYS A 153 21.66 -1.75 19.18
CA LYS A 153 21.74 -1.88 20.65
C LYS A 153 22.09 -3.29 21.13
N LYS A 154 21.55 -4.34 20.48
CA LYS A 154 21.89 -5.74 20.81
C LYS A 154 23.35 -6.07 20.48
N ARG A 155 23.86 -5.56 19.36
CA ARG A 155 25.24 -5.79 18.92
C ARG A 155 26.25 -5.10 19.85
N ASP A 156 25.98 -3.87 20.25
CA ASP A 156 26.84 -3.12 21.18
C ASP A 156 26.90 -3.80 22.56
N LYS A 157 25.77 -4.28 23.07
CA LYS A 157 25.73 -5.04 24.34
C LYS A 157 26.50 -6.35 24.26
N LYS A 158 26.48 -7.04 23.11
CA LYS A 158 27.26 -8.27 22.89
C LYS A 158 28.77 -7.99 22.85
N LEU A 159 29.18 -6.91 22.18
CA LEU A 159 30.58 -6.47 22.12
C LEU A 159 31.12 -6.12 23.52
N GLN A 160 30.34 -5.35 24.30
CA GLN A 160 30.72 -4.96 25.66
C GLN A 160 30.91 -6.17 26.59
N ASN A 161 30.03 -7.17 26.50
CA ASN A 161 30.13 -8.41 27.29
C ASN A 161 31.30 -9.31 26.86
N SER A 162 31.76 -9.24 25.61
CA SER A 162 32.91 -10.02 25.13
C SER A 162 34.26 -9.38 25.48
N THR A 163 34.31 -8.07 25.74
CA THR A 163 35.52 -7.36 26.19
C THR A 163 35.72 -7.35 27.70
N SER A 164 34.72 -7.79 28.47
CA SER A 164 34.74 -7.85 29.94
C SER A 164 35.10 -9.24 30.50
N VAL A 165 35.59 -10.16 29.67
CA VAL A 165 36.09 -11.51 30.01
C VAL A 165 37.55 -11.58 29.62
#